data_AF-A0A2U2BSS9-F1
#
_entry.id   AF-A0A2U2BSS9-F1
#
_cell.length_a   1.000
_cell.length_b   1.000
_cell.length_c   1.000
_cell.angle_alpha   90.00
_cell.angle_beta   90.00
_cell.angle_gamma   90.00
#
_symmetry.space_group_name_H-M   'P 1'
#
loop_
_entity.id
_entity.type
_entity.pdbx_description
1 polymer ?
#
loop_
_entity_poly.entity_id
_entity_poly.type
_entity_poly.pdbx_seq_one_letter_code
_entity_poly.pdbx_strand_id
1 'polypeptide(L)'
;MRAPLDRRSSGPVYFWITATLAGSLLLQAAPLRFPGEWADFVPLVPLMTLFLWSARRPEFTPPWLIFVIGVFQDLLTGGPLGIWPLAYLIAFGIARPRDEEGAGEILPLSIRFAILCAIALLAAWLGGAMAYGEPVGGPALLKEGAPTILLFPLFAWIFGRRRERTSFF
;
A
#
# COMPACT_ATOMS: atom_id res chain seq x y z
N MET A 1 -19.81 -1.73 38.65
CA MET A 1 -19.60 -2.96 37.84
C MET A 1 -19.01 -2.53 36.50
N ARG A 2 -17.72 -2.80 36.25
CA ARG A 2 -17.09 -2.53 34.95
C ARG A 2 -17.39 -3.73 34.05
N ALA A 3 -17.98 -3.50 32.89
CA ALA A 3 -18.24 -4.54 31.90
C ALA A 3 -16.91 -5.28 31.58
N PRO A 4 -16.93 -6.61 31.40
CA PRO A 4 -15.75 -7.33 30.98
C PRO A 4 -15.36 -6.79 29.60
N LEU A 5 -14.15 -6.23 29.50
CA LEU A 5 -13.57 -5.84 28.23
C LEU A 5 -13.54 -7.08 27.35
N ASP A 6 -14.38 -7.10 26.33
CA ASP A 6 -14.41 -8.11 25.29
C ASP A 6 -13.01 -8.16 24.66
N ARG A 7 -12.18 -9.09 25.15
CA ARG A 7 -10.84 -9.38 24.66
C ARG A 7 -11.00 -10.10 23.32
N ARG A 8 -11.59 -9.41 22.33
CA ARG A 8 -11.60 -9.86 20.94
C ARG A 8 -10.16 -10.19 20.59
N SER A 9 -9.87 -11.47 20.43
CA SER A 9 -8.52 -11.94 20.17
C SER A 9 -7.98 -11.20 18.95
N SER A 10 -6.95 -10.36 19.15
CA SER A 10 -6.28 -9.66 18.05
C SER A 10 -5.38 -10.61 17.23
N GLY A 11 -5.12 -11.82 17.75
CA GLY A 11 -4.26 -12.84 17.12
C GLY A 11 -4.59 -13.14 15.66
N PRO A 12 -5.86 -13.41 15.29
CA PRO A 12 -6.26 -13.61 13.90
C PRO A 12 -5.94 -12.40 13.03
N VAL A 13 -6.07 -11.17 13.54
CA VAL A 13 -5.80 -9.94 12.77
C VAL A 13 -4.31 -9.82 12.43
N TYR A 14 -3.42 -10.08 13.40
CA TYR A 14 -1.97 -10.10 13.17
C TYR A 14 -1.55 -11.17 12.16
N PHE A 15 -2.17 -12.34 12.19
CA PHE A 15 -1.95 -13.39 11.20
C PHE A 15 -2.38 -12.92 9.80
N TRP A 16 -3.57 -12.32 9.66
CA TRP A 16 -4.06 -11.87 8.35
C TRP A 16 -3.25 -10.71 7.77
N ILE A 17 -2.82 -9.73 8.58
CA ILE A 17 -1.99 -8.62 8.08
C ILE A 17 -0.61 -9.12 7.62
N THR A 18 0.03 -9.99 8.41
CA THR A 18 1.33 -10.56 8.03
C THR A 18 1.23 -11.43 6.80
N ALA A 19 0.21 -12.30 6.71
CA ALA A 19 -0.01 -13.15 5.54
C ALA A 19 -0.28 -12.34 4.26
N THR A 20 -1.08 -11.28 4.34
CA THR A 20 -1.38 -10.43 3.18
C THR A 20 -0.20 -9.55 2.76
N LEU A 21 0.58 -9.03 3.71
CA LEU A 21 1.81 -8.29 3.40
C LEU A 21 2.91 -9.19 2.84
N ALA A 22 3.08 -10.39 3.38
CA ALA A 22 4.00 -11.37 2.81
C ALA A 22 3.55 -11.78 1.40
N GLY A 23 2.25 -12.03 1.22
CA GLY A 23 1.68 -12.33 -0.09
C GLY A 23 1.89 -11.21 -1.11
N SER A 24 1.73 -9.94 -0.72
CA SER A 24 1.96 -8.81 -1.63
C SER A 24 3.43 -8.65 -2.03
N LEU A 25 4.36 -8.87 -1.09
CA LEU A 25 5.79 -8.90 -1.38
C LEU A 25 6.16 -10.06 -2.31
N LEU A 26 5.59 -11.25 -2.10
CA LEU A 26 5.81 -12.41 -2.97
C LEU A 26 5.25 -12.18 -4.37
N LEU A 27 4.08 -11.53 -4.49
CA LEU A 27 3.52 -11.15 -5.79
C LEU A 27 4.37 -10.12 -6.52
N GLN A 28 4.96 -9.17 -5.79
CA GLN A 28 5.90 -8.20 -6.35
C GLN A 28 7.22 -8.88 -6.79
N ALA A 29 7.70 -9.85 -6.02
CA ALA A 29 8.91 -10.61 -6.30
C ALA A 29 8.73 -11.65 -7.42
N ALA A 30 7.47 -12.03 -7.70
CA ALA A 30 7.18 -13.01 -8.73
C ALA A 30 7.68 -12.46 -10.08
N PRO A 31 8.48 -13.23 -10.85
CA PRO A 31 8.91 -12.83 -12.18
C PRO A 31 7.73 -12.97 -13.15
N LEU A 32 6.72 -12.12 -12.97
CA LEU A 32 5.57 -11.98 -13.84
C LEU A 32 6.10 -11.38 -15.15
N ARG A 33 6.59 -12.26 -16.02
CA ARG A 33 7.02 -11.90 -17.37
C ARG A 33 5.78 -11.60 -18.19
N PHE A 34 5.30 -10.37 -18.13
CA PHE A 34 4.31 -9.88 -19.08
C PHE A 34 4.97 -9.81 -20.46
N PRO A 35 4.41 -10.46 -21.49
CA PRO A 35 4.96 -10.41 -22.83
C PRO A 35 4.83 -9.00 -23.44
N GLY A 36 5.91 -8.48 -24.05
CA GLY A 36 5.91 -7.23 -24.84
C GLY A 36 6.13 -5.95 -24.03
N GLU A 37 5.61 -4.82 -24.52
CA GLU A 37 5.69 -3.46 -23.91
C GLU A 37 5.00 -3.35 -22.53
N TRP A 38 4.36 -4.43 -22.08
CA TRP A 38 3.62 -4.52 -20.83
C TRP A 38 4.49 -4.96 -19.63
N ALA A 39 5.78 -5.21 -19.86
CA ALA A 39 6.72 -5.62 -18.81
C ALA A 39 6.86 -4.58 -17.67
N ASP A 40 6.64 -3.30 -17.95
CA ASP A 40 6.70 -2.21 -16.97
C ASP A 40 5.40 -2.04 -16.14
N PHE A 41 4.36 -2.85 -16.39
CA PHE A 41 3.05 -2.73 -15.70
C PHE A 41 2.99 -3.59 -14.44
N VAL A 42 3.97 -3.45 -13.55
CA VAL A 42 3.92 -4.14 -12.25
C VAL A 42 3.37 -3.18 -11.19
N PRO A 43 2.14 -3.39 -10.68
CA PRO A 43 1.56 -2.51 -9.68
C PRO A 43 2.30 -2.63 -8.35
N LEU A 44 2.33 -1.55 -7.56
CA LEU A 44 2.91 -1.52 -6.21
C LEU A 44 1.97 -2.18 -5.20
N VAL A 45 1.87 -3.51 -5.27
CA VAL A 45 0.98 -4.32 -4.42
C VAL A 45 1.27 -4.12 -2.91
N PRO A 46 2.52 -3.99 -2.45
CA PRO A 46 2.83 -3.75 -1.04
C PRO A 46 2.24 -2.43 -0.52
N LEU A 47 2.32 -1.36 -1.32
CA LEU A 47 1.76 -0.05 -1.00
C LEU A 47 0.23 -0.10 -0.88
N MET A 48 -0.44 -0.75 -1.85
CA MET A 48 -1.90 -0.95 -1.83
C MET A 48 -2.33 -1.71 -0.57
N THR A 49 -1.59 -2.76 -0.22
CA THR A 49 -1.89 -3.62 0.93
C THR A 49 -1.74 -2.84 2.25
N LEU A 50 -0.65 -2.08 2.40
CA LEU A 50 -0.45 -1.20 3.56
C LEU A 50 -1.57 -0.18 3.67
N PHE A 51 -2.00 0.41 2.55
CA PHE A 51 -3.07 1.41 2.55
C PHE A 51 -4.41 0.80 2.98
N LEU A 52 -4.78 -0.37 2.45
CA LEU A 52 -6.01 -1.06 2.79
C LEU A 52 -6.07 -1.43 4.28
N TRP A 53 -4.96 -1.87 4.86
CA TRP A 53 -4.88 -2.13 6.31
C TRP A 53 -4.94 -0.85 7.11
N SER A 54 -4.28 0.21 6.66
CA SER A 54 -4.32 1.52 7.33
C SER A 54 -5.72 2.11 7.34
N ALA A 55 -6.49 1.95 6.28
CA ALA A 55 -7.87 2.43 6.19
C ALA A 55 -8.85 1.62 7.04
N ARG A 56 -8.59 0.33 7.29
CA ARG A 56 -9.47 -0.53 8.11
C ARG A 56 -9.14 -0.51 9.60
N ARG A 57 -7.84 -0.49 9.90
CA ARG A 57 -7.27 -0.79 11.21
C ARG A 57 -5.92 -0.05 11.33
N PRO A 58 -5.92 1.28 11.47
CA PRO A 58 -4.68 2.08 11.54
C PRO A 58 -3.78 1.68 12.71
N GLU A 59 -4.36 1.12 13.79
CA GLU A 59 -3.63 0.54 14.91
C GLU A 59 -2.62 -0.56 14.50
N PHE A 60 -2.88 -1.25 13.39
CA PHE A 60 -2.07 -2.36 12.88
C PHE A 60 -1.10 -1.94 11.78
N THR A 61 -1.06 -0.66 11.41
CA THR A 61 -0.08 -0.09 10.45
C THR A 61 0.84 0.93 11.12
N PRO A 62 1.64 0.53 12.12
CA PRO A 62 2.57 1.44 12.76
C PRO A 62 3.72 1.83 11.79
N PRO A 63 4.37 2.99 12.00
CA PRO A 63 5.45 3.47 11.12
C PRO A 63 6.60 2.47 10.95
N TRP A 64 6.95 1.71 11.99
CA TRP A 64 8.00 0.70 11.90
C TRP A 64 7.66 -0.43 10.91
N LEU A 65 6.38 -0.80 10.79
CA LEU A 65 5.94 -1.84 9.86
C LEU A 65 6.02 -1.32 8.41
N ILE A 66 5.61 -0.06 8.20
CA ILE A 66 5.72 0.62 6.90
C ILE A 66 7.18 0.67 6.43
N PHE A 67 8.09 1.01 7.36
CA PHE A 67 9.53 1.02 7.09
C PHE A 67 10.05 -0.36 6.70
N VAL A 68 9.74 -1.40 7.48
CA VAL A 68 10.19 -2.78 7.21
C VAL A 68 9.71 -3.26 5.83
N ILE A 69 8.44 -3.00 5.48
CA ILE A 69 7.91 -3.37 4.16
C ILE A 69 8.61 -2.59 3.04
N GLY A 70 8.93 -1.31 3.24
CA GLY A 70 9.73 -0.55 2.30
C GLY A 70 11.15 -1.11 2.12
N VAL A 71 11.78 -1.63 3.18
CA VAL A 71 13.12 -2.25 3.08
C VAL A 71 13.05 -3.51 2.23
N PHE A 72 12.02 -4.34 2.45
CA PHE A 72 11.78 -5.49 1.59
C PHE A 72 11.51 -5.07 0.15
N GLN A 73 10.80 -3.97 -0.08
CA GLN A 73 10.57 -3.46 -1.42
C GLN A 73 11.89 -3.10 -2.11
N ASP A 74 12.79 -2.35 -1.47
CA ASP A 74 14.12 -2.04 -2.03
C ASP A 74 14.92 -3.31 -2.37
N LEU A 75 14.90 -4.31 -1.47
CA LEU A 75 15.57 -5.60 -1.67
C LEU A 75 15.00 -6.37 -2.87
N LEU A 76 13.68 -6.34 -3.06
CA LEU A 76 13.01 -7.02 -4.16
C LEU A 76 13.21 -6.31 -5.49
N THR A 77 13.21 -4.98 -5.50
CA THR A 77 13.44 -4.19 -6.72
C THR A 77 14.92 -4.12 -7.11
N GLY A 78 15.84 -4.57 -6.24
CA GLY A 78 17.28 -4.50 -6.46
C GLY A 78 17.82 -3.06 -6.49
N GLY A 79 17.09 -2.12 -5.90
CA GLY A 79 17.43 -0.70 -5.85
C GLY A 79 18.31 -0.34 -4.65
N PRO A 80 18.73 0.92 -4.52
CA PRO A 80 19.46 1.42 -3.36
C PRO A 80 18.56 1.29 -2.11
N LEU A 81 19.13 0.72 -1.05
CA LEU A 81 18.45 0.62 0.24
C LEU A 81 18.16 2.01 0.81
N GLY A 82 16.91 2.24 1.22
CA GLY A 82 16.43 3.47 1.85
C GLY A 82 15.43 4.26 1.01
N ILE A 83 15.27 3.98 -0.28
CA ILE A 83 14.38 4.76 -1.16
C ILE A 83 12.91 4.47 -0.86
N TRP A 84 12.46 3.22 -1.02
CA TRP A 84 11.08 2.83 -0.76
C TRP A 84 10.64 3.00 0.70
N PRO A 85 11.44 2.69 1.74
CA PRO A 85 11.09 2.94 3.13
C PRO A 85 10.81 4.42 3.39
N LEU A 86 11.67 5.31 2.88
CA LEU A 86 11.50 6.75 3.05
C LEU A 86 10.27 7.24 2.30
N ALA A 87 10.11 6.82 1.04
CA ALA A 87 8.95 7.17 0.22
C ALA A 87 7.64 6.76 0.88
N TYR A 88 7.55 5.55 1.42
CA TYR A 88 6.36 5.07 2.11
C TYR A 88 6.10 5.85 3.39
N LEU A 89 7.12 6.11 4.21
CA LEU A 89 6.96 6.90 5.43
C LEU A 89 6.47 8.33 5.14
N ILE A 90 7.01 8.99 4.10
CA ILE A 90 6.55 10.33 3.67
C ILE A 90 5.10 10.26 3.21
N ALA A 91 4.77 9.30 2.35
CA ALA A 91 3.43 9.14 1.80
C ALA A 91 2.37 8.88 2.89
N PHE A 92 2.66 7.95 3.82
CA PHE A 92 1.80 7.69 4.97
C PHE A 92 1.84 8.80 6.02
N GLY A 93 2.89 9.62 6.09
CA GLY A 93 2.93 10.79 6.97
C GLY A 93 1.99 11.90 6.51
N ILE A 94 1.87 12.10 5.19
CA ILE A 94 1.08 13.19 4.60
C ILE A 94 -0.37 12.75 4.31
N ALA A 95 -0.54 11.58 3.70
CA ALA A 95 -1.81 11.15 3.11
C ALA A 95 -2.44 9.94 3.80
N ARG A 96 -2.09 9.68 5.08
CA ARG A 96 -2.70 8.57 5.84
C ARG A 96 -4.22 8.64 5.77
N PRO A 97 -4.94 7.56 5.45
CA PRO A 97 -6.40 7.56 5.53
C PRO A 97 -6.86 7.85 6.96
N ARG A 98 -7.91 8.67 7.11
CA ARG A 98 -8.50 9.01 8.43
C ARG A 98 -9.53 7.96 8.84
N ASP A 99 -9.75 7.80 10.14
CA ASP A 99 -10.78 6.89 10.67
C ASP A 99 -12.20 7.20 10.14
N GLU A 100 -12.46 8.48 9.88
CA GLU A 100 -13.73 8.99 9.33
C GLU A 100 -13.94 8.62 7.85
N GLU A 101 -12.86 8.38 7.09
CA GLU A 101 -12.91 7.90 5.70
C GLU A 101 -13.14 6.39 5.63
N GLY A 102 -13.54 5.79 6.75
CA GLY A 102 -13.85 4.38 6.91
C GLY A 102 -14.58 3.83 5.70
N ALA A 103 -14.27 2.58 5.34
CA ALA A 103 -14.51 1.87 4.08
C ALA A 103 -15.95 1.81 3.50
N GLY A 104 -16.85 2.74 3.84
CA GLY A 104 -18.19 2.90 3.29
C GLY A 104 -18.22 3.61 1.93
N GLU A 105 -17.28 4.49 1.63
CA GLU A 105 -17.25 5.21 0.35
C GLU A 105 -15.98 4.91 -0.46
N ILE A 106 -16.16 4.23 -1.60
CA ILE A 106 -15.06 3.78 -2.48
C ILE A 106 -14.32 4.96 -3.12
N LEU A 107 -15.06 6.01 -3.50
CA LEU A 107 -14.53 7.16 -4.23
C LEU A 107 -13.53 8.00 -3.41
N PRO A 108 -13.85 8.51 -2.21
CA PRO A 108 -12.90 9.28 -1.40
C PRO A 108 -11.68 8.44 -1.00
N LEU A 109 -11.89 7.16 -0.68
CA LEU A 109 -10.81 6.23 -0.37
C LEU A 109 -9.85 6.05 -1.56
N SER A 110 -10.39 5.97 -2.78
CA SER A 110 -9.60 5.84 -4.01
C SER A 110 -8.83 7.11 -4.34
N ILE A 111 -9.44 8.29 -4.13
CA ILE A 111 -8.76 9.58 -4.29
C ILE A 111 -7.60 9.70 -3.29
N ARG A 112 -7.85 9.35 -2.02
CA ARG A 112 -6.83 9.35 -0.97
C ARG A 112 -5.66 8.43 -1.31
N PHE A 113 -5.97 7.22 -1.79
CA PHE A 113 -4.95 6.30 -2.27
C PHE A 113 -4.17 6.87 -3.46
N ALA A 114 -4.84 7.49 -4.43
CA ALA A 114 -4.18 8.09 -5.58
C ALA A 114 -3.19 9.19 -5.15
N ILE A 115 -3.58 10.04 -4.19
CA ILE A 115 -2.69 11.07 -3.61
C ILE A 115 -1.51 10.41 -2.89
N LEU A 116 -1.76 9.40 -2.04
CA LEU A 116 -0.71 8.69 -1.32
C LEU A 116 0.27 8.00 -2.27
N CYS A 117 -0.24 7.36 -3.32
CA CYS A 117 0.56 6.72 -4.36
C CYS A 117 1.41 7.73 -5.13
N ALA A 118 0.84 8.88 -5.51
CA ALA A 118 1.57 9.95 -6.17
C ALA A 118 2.71 10.49 -5.31
N ILE A 119 2.47 10.71 -4.00
CA ILE A 119 3.51 11.16 -3.06
C ILE A 119 4.63 10.12 -2.94
N ALA A 120 4.28 8.83 -2.80
CA ALA A 120 5.25 7.75 -2.69
C ALA A 120 6.13 7.68 -3.94
N LEU A 121 5.53 7.72 -5.13
CA LEU A 121 6.26 7.68 -6.41
C LEU A 121 7.16 8.90 -6.58
N LEU A 122 6.67 10.09 -6.25
CA LEU A 122 7.47 11.32 -6.32
C LEU A 122 8.67 11.27 -5.36
N ALA A 123 8.45 10.81 -4.13
CA ALA A 123 9.51 10.66 -3.14
C ALA A 123 10.54 9.61 -3.56
N ALA A 124 10.09 8.47 -4.12
CA ALA A 124 10.98 7.44 -4.64
C ALA A 124 11.79 7.94 -5.86
N TRP A 125 11.15 8.71 -6.76
CA TRP A 125 11.83 9.31 -7.91
C TRP A 125 12.91 10.31 -7.49
N LEU A 126 12.59 11.21 -6.55
CA LEU A 126 13.56 12.16 -6.00
C LEU A 126 14.71 11.44 -5.28
N GLY A 127 14.40 10.42 -4.48
CA GLY A 127 15.39 9.59 -3.79
C GLY A 127 16.31 8.86 -4.77
N GLY A 128 15.75 8.30 -5.85
CA GLY A 128 16.50 7.65 -6.92
C GLY A 128 17.39 8.62 -7.68
N ALA A 129 16.87 9.79 -8.06
CA ALA A 129 17.65 10.82 -8.74
C ALA A 129 18.83 11.30 -7.90
N MET A 130 18.65 11.45 -6.58
CA MET A 130 19.73 11.80 -5.66
C MET A 130 20.75 10.66 -5.49
N ALA A 131 20.29 9.41 -5.41
CA ALA A 131 21.16 8.26 -5.18
C ALA A 131 22.07 7.92 -6.36
N TYR A 132 21.57 8.07 -7.58
CA TYR A 132 22.30 7.74 -8.81
C TYR A 132 22.98 8.94 -9.46
N GLY A 133 22.69 10.17 -9.02
CA GLY A 133 23.28 11.40 -9.56
C GLY A 133 22.80 11.79 -10.96
N GLU A 134 21.88 11.01 -11.54
CA GLU A 134 21.23 11.28 -12.82
C GLU A 134 19.70 11.14 -12.66
N PRO A 135 18.89 11.83 -13.49
CA PRO A 135 17.44 11.63 -13.47
C PRO A 135 17.11 10.20 -13.94
N VAL A 136 16.97 9.28 -12.99
CA VAL A 136 16.63 7.89 -13.28
C VAL A 136 15.21 7.84 -13.82
N GLY A 137 15.09 7.43 -15.09
CA GLY A 137 13.90 6.81 -15.68
C GLY A 137 12.54 7.31 -15.19
N GLY A 138 12.32 8.64 -15.12
CA GLY A 138 11.03 9.23 -14.72
C GLY A 138 9.79 8.62 -15.42
N PRO A 139 9.86 8.24 -16.72
CA PRO A 139 8.77 7.55 -17.41
C PRO A 139 8.45 6.15 -16.87
N ALA A 140 9.43 5.41 -16.34
CA ALA A 140 9.21 4.05 -15.83
C ALA A 140 8.40 4.07 -14.52
N LEU A 141 8.71 4.99 -13.61
CA LEU A 141 7.96 5.18 -12.36
C LEU A 141 6.52 5.67 -12.59
N LEU A 142 6.30 6.49 -13.63
CA LEU A 142 4.95 6.90 -14.05
C LEU A 142 4.15 5.73 -14.65
N LYS A 143 4.81 4.81 -15.36
CA LYS A 143 4.19 3.61 -15.92
C LYS A 143 3.80 2.59 -14.84
N GLU A 144 4.53 2.50 -13.73
CA GLU A 144 4.15 1.67 -12.56
C GLU A 144 3.02 2.30 -11.73
N GLY A 145 2.96 3.64 -11.67
CA GLY A 145 1.95 4.37 -10.90
C GLY A 145 0.54 4.31 -11.49
N ALA A 146 0.42 4.44 -12.81
CA ALA A 146 -0.87 4.39 -13.51
C ALA A 146 -1.70 3.13 -13.20
N PRO A 147 -1.17 1.89 -13.34
CA PRO A 147 -1.92 0.68 -13.02
C PRO A 147 -2.20 0.55 -11.53
N THR A 148 -1.30 1.02 -10.66
CA THR A 148 -1.50 0.98 -9.21
C THR A 148 -2.72 1.81 -8.80
N ILE A 149 -2.87 3.01 -9.36
CA ILE A 149 -4.02 3.90 -9.12
C ILE A 149 -5.30 3.33 -9.74
N LEU A 150 -5.21 2.79 -10.97
CA LEU A 150 -6.36 2.21 -11.69
C LEU A 150 -6.88 0.91 -11.08
N LEU A 151 -5.99 0.06 -10.54
CA LEU A 151 -6.37 -1.21 -9.92
C LEU A 151 -6.94 -1.02 -8.51
N PHE A 152 -6.56 0.05 -7.82
CA PHE A 152 -7.04 0.30 -6.46
C PHE A 152 -8.56 0.32 -6.28
N PRO A 153 -9.38 1.02 -7.10
CA PRO A 153 -10.83 1.00 -6.93
C PRO A 153 -11.43 -0.41 -7.09
N LEU A 154 -10.83 -1.26 -7.94
CA LEU A 154 -11.26 -2.65 -8.10
C LEU A 154 -11.00 -3.46 -6.82
N PHE A 155 -9.81 -3.31 -6.22
CA PHE A 155 -9.50 -3.92 -4.92
C PHE A 155 -10.38 -3.35 -3.81
N ALA A 156 -10.56 -2.03 -3.73
CA ALA A 156 -11.44 -1.39 -2.77
C ALA A 156 -12.88 -1.90 -2.86
N TRP A 157 -13.40 -2.15 -4.07
CA TRP A 157 -14.73 -2.70 -4.28
C TRP A 157 -14.87 -4.16 -3.83
N ILE A 158 -13.92 -5.04 -4.17
CA ILE A 158 -13.92 -6.45 -3.70
C ILE A 158 -13.93 -6.50 -2.17
N PHE A 159 -13.15 -5.62 -1.55
CA PHE A 159 -12.98 -5.57 -0.11
C PHE A 159 -14.11 -4.80 0.61
N GLY A 160 -14.78 -3.83 -0.04
CA GLY A 160 -15.90 -3.05 0.48
C GLY A 160 -17.23 -3.82 0.55
N ARG A 161 -17.44 -4.77 -0.37
CA ARG A 161 -18.65 -5.64 -0.42
C ARG A 161 -18.98 -6.40 0.87
N ARG A 162 -18.04 -6.57 1.79
CA ARG A 162 -18.29 -7.35 3.03
C ARG A 162 -19.07 -6.59 4.11
N ARG A 163 -19.42 -5.31 3.93
CA ARG A 163 -20.12 -4.51 4.96
C ARG A 163 -21.62 -4.28 4.72
N GLU A 164 -22.17 -4.58 3.55
CA GLU A 164 -23.60 -4.32 3.24
C GLU A 164 -24.60 -5.33 3.82
N ARG A 165 -24.16 -6.39 4.53
CA ARG A 165 -25.06 -7.43 5.06
C ARG A 165 -25.53 -7.27 6.51
N THR A 166 -25.22 -6.17 7.20
CA THR A 166 -25.57 -6.02 8.64
C THR A 166 -26.36 -4.77 9.00
N SER A 167 -26.95 -4.04 8.04
CA SER A 167 -27.93 -2.98 8.34
C SER A 167 -29.35 -3.37 7.95
N PHE A 168 -29.71 -4.61 8.23
CA PHE A 168 -31.11 -5.01 8.41
C PHE A 168 -31.16 -5.85 9.68
N PHE A 169 -31.57 -5.19 10.77
CA PHE A 169 -32.34 -5.63 11.94
C PHE A 169 -31.94 -4.79 13.16
#